data_AF-A0A352XLB0-F1
#
_entry.id   AF-A0A352XLB0-F1
#
_cell.length_a   1.000
_cell.length_b   1.000
_cell.length_c   1.000
_cell.angle_alpha   90.00
_cell.angle_beta   90.00
_cell.angle_gamma   90.00
#
_symmetry.space_group_name_H-M   'P 1'
#
loop_
_entity.id
_entity.type
_entity.pdbx_description
1 polymer ?
#
loop_
_entity_poly.entity_id
_entity_poly.type
_entity_poly.pdbx_seq_one_letter_code
_entity_poly.pdbx_strand_id
1 'polypeptide(L)'
;MNGAEKEYYEELGRINQPFNRPFYSLEEMRLVKGMELVERVKPDWREWFTVWSAGGLDVNEADAEKIAIAAECNRDDADALVEIVRGADGSRGTEDDAPFQNLAGGQGGNGVMDILRVPEFYAAVVTPRLAVNDQTTRIESTGTAG
;
A
#
# COMPACT_ATOMS: atom_id res chain seq x y z
N MET A 1 18.31 16.21 6.86
CA MET A 1 18.94 14.88 6.81
C MET A 1 18.52 14.15 8.07
N ASN A 2 17.53 13.25 7.98
CA ASN A 2 16.93 12.59 9.16
C ASN A 2 17.18 11.06 9.17
N GLY A 3 18.14 10.58 8.36
CA GLY A 3 18.50 9.17 8.28
C GLY A 3 19.21 8.65 9.54
N ALA A 4 19.40 7.34 9.57
CA ALA A 4 20.16 6.62 10.58
C ALA A 4 21.01 5.56 9.89
N GLU A 5 22.31 5.61 10.13
CA GLU A 5 23.29 4.68 9.58
C GLU A 5 24.06 4.02 10.72
N LYS A 6 25.07 3.21 10.39
CA LYS A 6 25.83 2.39 11.33
C LYS A 6 26.16 3.08 12.66
N GLU A 7 26.72 4.28 12.61
CA GLU A 7 27.13 5.06 13.78
C GLU A 7 25.97 5.29 14.76
N TYR A 8 24.78 5.66 14.25
CA TYR A 8 23.58 5.88 15.07
C TYR A 8 23.15 4.61 15.81
N TYR A 9 23.19 3.46 15.15
CA TYR A 9 22.76 2.21 15.78
C TYR A 9 23.81 1.67 16.75
N GLU A 10 25.10 1.86 16.47
CA GLU A 10 26.18 1.50 17.38
C GLU A 10 26.14 2.32 18.68
N GLU A 11 25.81 3.61 18.61
CA GLU A 11 25.58 4.45 19.81
C GLU A 11 24.44 3.94 20.70
N LEU A 12 23.45 3.25 20.11
CA LEU A 12 22.35 2.60 20.82
C LEU A 12 22.70 1.17 21.29
N GLY A 13 23.95 0.73 21.11
CA GLY A 13 24.40 -0.62 21.44
C GLY A 13 23.93 -1.70 20.46
N ARG A 14 23.46 -1.32 19.27
CA ARG A 14 22.90 -2.22 18.25
C ARG A 14 23.92 -2.46 17.15
N ILE A 15 24.67 -3.55 17.28
CA ILE A 15 25.72 -3.94 16.31
C ILE A 15 25.06 -4.56 15.06
N ASN A 16 25.69 -4.38 13.89
CA ASN A 16 25.24 -4.87 12.58
C ASN A 16 23.94 -4.24 12.06
N GLN A 17 23.63 -3.01 12.47
CA GLN A 17 22.51 -2.22 11.95
C GLN A 17 23.01 -0.90 11.34
N PRO A 18 22.35 -0.34 10.30
CA PRO A 18 21.20 -0.92 9.62
C PRO A 18 21.58 -2.16 8.80
N PHE A 19 20.62 -3.05 8.52
CA PHE A 19 20.91 -4.30 7.81
C PHE A 19 21.25 -4.12 6.33
N ASN A 20 21.00 -2.93 5.77
CA ASN A 20 21.32 -2.58 4.37
C ASN A 20 20.83 -3.62 3.34
N ARG A 21 19.64 -4.16 3.58
CA ARG A 21 18.90 -5.08 2.71
C ARG A 21 17.39 -4.82 2.85
N PRO A 22 16.55 -5.36 1.94
CA PRO A 22 15.10 -5.35 2.13
C PRO A 22 14.69 -5.99 3.47
N PHE A 23 13.56 -5.53 4.01
CA PHE A 23 12.96 -6.11 5.20
C PHE A 23 12.43 -7.52 4.92
N TYR A 24 12.66 -8.44 5.84
CA TYR A 24 12.07 -9.79 5.79
C TYR A 24 10.85 -9.93 6.68
N SER A 25 10.63 -8.98 7.59
CA SER A 25 9.44 -8.92 8.42
C SER A 25 9.13 -7.48 8.79
N LEU A 26 7.85 -7.20 9.09
CA LEU A 26 7.45 -5.91 9.64
C LEU A 26 8.12 -5.65 10.99
N GLU A 27 8.49 -6.68 11.76
CA GLU A 27 9.23 -6.49 13.02
C GLU A 27 10.61 -5.84 12.80
N GLU A 28 11.24 -6.05 11.63
CA GLU A 28 12.48 -5.33 11.29
C GLU A 28 12.25 -3.84 11.03
N MET A 29 11.06 -3.44 10.55
CA MET A 29 10.75 -2.02 10.35
C MET A 29 10.75 -1.26 11.68
N ARG A 30 10.30 -1.88 12.78
CA ARG A 30 10.33 -1.26 14.13
C ARG A 30 11.72 -0.82 14.56
N LEU A 31 12.76 -1.42 13.98
CA LEU A 31 14.14 -1.13 14.32
C LEU A 31 14.60 0.19 13.71
N VAL A 32 13.88 0.73 12.73
CA VAL A 32 14.19 2.00 12.07
C VAL A 32 13.97 3.16 13.04
N LYS A 33 14.92 4.11 13.03
CA LYS A 33 14.84 5.35 13.80
C LYS A 33 13.47 6.03 13.65
N GLY A 34 12.81 6.31 14.77
CA GLY A 34 11.53 7.01 14.83
C GLY A 34 10.30 6.11 14.75
N MET A 35 10.45 4.81 14.50
CA MET A 35 9.31 3.90 14.54
C MET A 35 8.72 3.73 15.94
N GLU A 36 9.46 4.03 17.01
CA GLU A 36 8.87 4.10 18.35
C GLU A 36 7.81 5.22 18.49
N LEU A 37 7.95 6.31 17.72
CA LEU A 37 6.95 7.38 17.67
C LEU A 37 5.73 6.93 16.87
N VAL A 38 5.96 6.31 15.70
CA VAL A 38 4.88 5.77 14.85
C VAL A 38 4.08 4.73 15.61
N GLU A 39 4.72 3.76 16.27
CA GLU A 39 4.04 2.71 17.03
C GLU A 39 3.20 3.27 18.19
N ARG A 40 3.60 4.40 18.77
CA ARG A 40 2.84 5.08 19.83
C ARG A 40 1.65 5.89 19.30
N VAL A 41 1.77 6.51 18.13
CA VAL A 41 0.73 7.38 17.56
C VAL A 41 -0.25 6.60 16.67
N LYS A 42 0.24 5.56 15.99
CA LYS A 42 -0.49 4.70 15.05
C LYS A 42 -0.14 3.23 15.36
N PRO A 43 -0.69 2.65 16.44
CA PRO A 43 -0.33 1.30 16.88
C PRO A 43 -0.64 0.21 15.84
N ASP A 44 -1.60 0.46 14.95
CA ASP A 44 -2.03 -0.38 13.83
C ASP A 44 -1.19 -0.18 12.56
N TRP A 45 -0.06 0.55 12.61
CA TRP A 45 0.78 0.82 11.43
C TRP A 45 1.15 -0.44 10.63
N ARG A 46 1.20 -1.63 11.27
CA ARG A 46 1.48 -2.90 10.57
C ARG A 46 0.44 -3.26 9.51
N GLU A 47 -0.79 -2.78 9.65
CA GLU A 47 -1.87 -2.99 8.67
C GLU A 47 -1.73 -2.09 7.43
N TRP A 48 -0.75 -1.17 7.45
CA TRP A 48 -0.48 -0.21 6.38
C TRP A 48 0.68 -0.59 5.49
N PHE A 49 1.49 -1.58 5.89
CA PHE A 49 2.69 -1.98 5.18
C PHE A 49 2.70 -3.48 4.93
N THR A 50 3.43 -3.89 3.89
CA THR A 50 3.71 -5.27 3.56
C THR A 50 5.19 -5.43 3.20
N VAL A 51 5.73 -6.62 3.42
CA VAL A 51 7.08 -7.03 2.93
C VAL A 51 6.99 -8.05 1.80
N TRP A 52 5.77 -8.42 1.40
CA TRP A 52 5.52 -9.51 0.46
C TRP A 52 5.58 -9.09 -0.99
N SER A 53 5.37 -7.81 -1.28
CA SER A 53 5.48 -7.23 -2.61
C SER A 53 6.46 -6.06 -2.60
N ALA A 54 7.21 -5.93 -3.70
CA ALA A 54 8.04 -4.77 -4.01
C ALA A 54 7.39 -3.87 -5.07
N GLY A 55 6.16 -4.18 -5.48
CA GLY A 55 5.38 -3.41 -6.45
C GLY A 55 4.70 -2.18 -5.86
N GLY A 56 4.02 -1.43 -6.72
CA GLY A 56 3.10 -0.37 -6.29
C GLY A 56 1.88 -0.94 -5.57
N LEU A 57 1.13 -0.08 -4.89
CA LEU A 57 -0.12 -0.42 -4.24
C LEU A 57 -1.15 -0.91 -5.29
N ASP A 58 -1.65 -2.13 -5.13
CA ASP A 58 -2.69 -2.67 -5.99
C ASP A 58 -4.04 -1.98 -5.73
N VAL A 59 -4.50 -1.18 -6.69
CA VAL A 59 -5.74 -0.41 -6.55
C VAL A 59 -7.00 -1.28 -6.63
N ASN A 60 -6.91 -2.53 -7.10
CA ASN A 60 -8.03 -3.47 -7.09
C ASN A 60 -8.24 -4.14 -5.72
N GLU A 61 -7.24 -4.09 -4.85
CA GLU A 61 -7.22 -4.74 -3.54
C GLU A 61 -7.25 -3.74 -2.37
N ALA A 62 -6.62 -2.58 -2.55
CA ALA A 62 -6.45 -1.59 -1.51
C ALA A 62 -7.76 -0.89 -1.13
N ASP A 63 -7.85 -0.46 0.13
CA ASP A 63 -8.91 0.46 0.55
C ASP A 63 -8.65 1.89 0.04
N ALA A 64 -9.72 2.68 0.00
CA ALA A 64 -9.68 4.04 -0.51
C ALA A 64 -8.72 4.96 0.26
N GLU A 65 -8.50 4.71 1.56
CA GLU A 65 -7.59 5.55 2.36
C GLU A 65 -6.13 5.34 1.94
N LYS A 66 -5.72 4.08 1.74
CA LYS A 66 -4.38 3.74 1.22
C LYS A 66 -4.18 4.27 -0.19
N ILE A 67 -5.21 4.17 -1.05
CA ILE A 67 -5.16 4.70 -2.41
C ILE A 67 -5.01 6.22 -2.40
N ALA A 68 -5.82 6.92 -1.61
CA ALA A 68 -5.77 8.39 -1.51
C ALA A 68 -4.40 8.90 -1.05
N ILE A 69 -3.78 8.21 -0.09
CA ILE A 69 -2.44 8.55 0.40
C ILE A 69 -1.38 8.24 -0.67
N ALA A 70 -1.43 7.07 -1.31
CA ALA A 70 -0.44 6.68 -2.31
C ALA A 70 -0.49 7.59 -3.55
N ALA A 71 -1.69 7.96 -3.99
CA ALA A 71 -1.95 8.80 -5.15
C ALA A 71 -1.95 10.31 -4.85
N GLU A 72 -1.92 10.70 -3.57
CA GLU A 72 -2.06 12.09 -3.12
C GLU A 72 -3.31 12.78 -3.69
N CYS A 73 -4.43 12.05 -3.70
CA CYS A 73 -5.72 12.52 -4.21
C CYS A 73 -6.75 12.71 -3.09
N ASN A 74 -7.94 13.21 -3.46
CA ASN A 74 -9.06 13.25 -2.52
C ASN A 74 -9.54 11.83 -2.21
N ARG A 75 -10.01 11.63 -0.98
CA ARG A 75 -10.59 10.36 -0.53
C ARG A 75 -11.85 10.00 -1.32
N ASP A 76 -12.69 10.98 -1.64
CA ASP A 76 -13.93 10.74 -2.40
C ASP A 76 -13.65 10.14 -3.79
N ASP A 77 -12.56 10.57 -4.44
CA ASP A 77 -12.15 10.03 -5.75
C ASP A 77 -11.60 8.60 -5.63
N ALA A 78 -10.94 8.28 -4.52
CA ALA A 78 -10.49 6.92 -4.21
C ALA A 78 -11.66 6.00 -3.83
N ASP A 79 -12.66 6.50 -3.09
CA ASP A 79 -13.89 5.77 -2.79
C ASP A 79 -14.64 5.42 -4.08
N ALA A 80 -14.77 6.38 -5.01
CA ALA A 80 -15.37 6.13 -6.32
C ALA A 80 -14.63 5.03 -7.10
N LEU A 81 -13.29 4.99 -7.03
CA LEU A 81 -12.51 3.92 -7.66
C LEU A 81 -12.81 2.55 -7.03
N VAL A 82 -12.89 2.47 -5.70
CA VAL A 82 -13.20 1.23 -4.98
C VAL A 82 -14.63 0.76 -5.28
N GLU A 83 -15.60 1.67 -5.37
CA GLU A 83 -16.97 1.36 -5.76
C GLU A 83 -17.04 0.80 -7.19
N ILE A 84 -16.28 1.36 -8.14
CA ILE A 84 -16.19 0.82 -9.49
C ILE A 84 -15.63 -0.61 -9.46
N VAL A 85 -14.58 -0.86 -8.68
CA VAL A 85 -13.98 -2.21 -8.57
C VAL A 85 -14.97 -3.22 -8.00
N ARG A 86 -15.81 -2.82 -7.04
CA ARG A 86 -16.78 -3.70 -6.35
C ARG A 86 -18.10 -3.91 -7.09
N GLY A 87 -18.27 -3.29 -8.26
CA GLY A 87 -19.50 -3.45 -9.02
C GLY A 87 -20.76 -2.90 -8.33
N ALA A 88 -21.92 -3.42 -8.71
CA ALA A 88 -23.21 -2.87 -8.33
C ALA A 88 -23.66 -3.29 -6.93
N ASP A 89 -23.20 -4.46 -6.46
CA ASP A 89 -23.54 -4.96 -5.13
C ASP A 89 -22.66 -4.38 -4.00
N GLY A 90 -21.57 -3.69 -4.37
CA GLY A 90 -20.67 -3.03 -3.45
C GLY A 90 -19.88 -3.98 -2.55
N SER A 91 -19.92 -5.27 -2.85
CA SER A 91 -19.19 -6.33 -2.17
C SER A 91 -17.95 -6.69 -2.99
N ARG A 92 -17.00 -7.37 -2.36
CA ARG A 92 -15.75 -7.79 -3.01
C ARG A 92 -15.73 -9.30 -3.14
N GLY A 93 -15.18 -9.80 -4.23
CA GLY A 93 -15.11 -11.22 -4.56
C GLY A 93 -16.41 -11.77 -5.17
N THR A 94 -17.23 -10.91 -5.78
CA THR A 94 -18.52 -11.25 -6.39
C THR A 94 -18.42 -11.28 -7.91
N GLU A 95 -19.45 -11.82 -8.58
CA GLU A 95 -19.43 -11.97 -10.06
C GLU A 95 -19.47 -10.62 -10.81
N ASP A 96 -19.96 -9.56 -10.17
CA ASP A 96 -20.06 -8.21 -10.73
C ASP A 96 -18.85 -7.32 -10.42
N ASP A 97 -17.83 -7.85 -9.73
CA ASP A 97 -16.54 -7.18 -9.56
C ASP A 97 -15.94 -6.79 -10.92
N ALA A 98 -15.35 -5.60 -10.93
CA ALA A 98 -14.99 -4.87 -12.13
C ALA A 98 -13.51 -4.42 -12.10
N PRO A 99 -12.54 -5.32 -11.85
CA PRO A 99 -11.14 -4.94 -11.61
C PRO A 99 -10.47 -4.32 -12.84
N PHE A 100 -9.62 -3.32 -12.59
CA PHE A 100 -8.82 -2.67 -13.63
C PHE A 100 -7.74 -3.63 -14.15
N GLN A 101 -7.60 -3.69 -15.47
CA GLN A 101 -6.60 -4.53 -16.14
C GLN A 101 -5.26 -3.82 -16.33
N ASN A 102 -5.26 -2.49 -16.31
CA ASN A 102 -4.08 -1.63 -16.37
C ASN A 102 -4.43 -0.24 -15.80
N LEU A 103 -3.42 0.58 -15.54
CA LEU A 103 -3.62 1.92 -14.98
C LEU A 103 -4.16 2.95 -15.99
N ALA A 104 -3.93 2.73 -17.29
CA ALA A 104 -4.16 3.73 -18.34
C ALA A 104 -5.55 3.66 -19.01
N GLY A 105 -6.17 2.48 -19.02
CA GLY A 105 -7.44 2.22 -19.68
C GLY A 105 -8.33 1.37 -18.78
N GLY A 106 -9.56 1.83 -18.57
CA GLY A 106 -10.46 1.24 -17.59
C GLY A 106 -11.94 1.40 -17.92
N GLN A 107 -12.74 1.09 -16.90
CA GLN A 107 -14.19 1.04 -16.91
C GLN A 107 -14.80 2.37 -17.40
N GLY A 108 -15.68 2.31 -18.41
CA GLY A 108 -16.34 3.50 -18.94
C GLY A 108 -15.45 4.46 -19.75
N GLY A 109 -14.22 4.06 -20.10
CA GLY A 109 -13.31 4.84 -20.94
C GLY A 109 -12.30 5.70 -20.18
N ASN A 110 -12.33 5.68 -18.83
CA ASN A 110 -11.39 6.39 -17.97
C ASN A 110 -10.37 5.42 -17.36
N GLY A 111 -9.11 5.85 -17.23
CA GLY A 111 -8.08 5.12 -16.49
C GLY A 111 -8.14 5.38 -14.99
N VAL A 112 -7.28 4.68 -14.23
CA VAL A 112 -7.16 4.86 -12.77
C VAL A 112 -6.81 6.30 -12.42
N MET A 113 -5.88 6.91 -13.15
CA MET A 113 -5.43 8.29 -12.89
C MET A 113 -6.53 9.33 -13.12
N ASP A 114 -7.39 9.10 -14.11
CA ASP A 114 -8.50 10.00 -14.43
C ASP A 114 -9.55 9.98 -13.31
N ILE A 115 -9.87 8.78 -12.80
CA ILE A 115 -10.81 8.60 -11.69
C ILE A 115 -10.26 9.26 -10.42
N LEU A 116 -8.98 9.05 -10.12
CA LEU A 116 -8.30 9.67 -8.98
C LEU A 116 -8.02 11.17 -9.18
N ARG A 117 -8.37 11.74 -10.35
CA ARG A 117 -8.14 13.14 -10.73
C ARG A 117 -6.69 13.59 -10.55
N VAL A 118 -5.75 12.68 -10.77
CA VAL A 118 -4.32 12.99 -10.73
C VAL A 118 -3.98 13.83 -11.96
N PRO A 119 -3.48 15.08 -11.80
CA PRO A 119 -3.14 15.91 -12.95
C PRO A 119 -2.03 15.27 -13.79
N GLU A 120 -2.10 15.43 -15.11
CA GLU A 120 -1.15 14.81 -16.06
C GLU A 120 0.32 15.15 -15.73
N PHE A 121 0.60 16.39 -15.32
CA PHE A 121 1.95 16.81 -14.93
C PHE A 121 2.47 16.07 -13.68
N TYR A 122 1.59 15.51 -12.86
CA TYR A 122 1.92 14.78 -11.64
C TYR A 122 1.88 13.26 -11.82
N ALA A 123 1.31 12.77 -12.93
CA ALA A 123 1.16 11.35 -13.21
C ALA A 123 2.50 10.58 -13.17
N ALA A 124 3.61 11.20 -13.60
CA ALA A 124 4.93 10.58 -13.55
C ALA A 124 5.43 10.28 -12.12
N VAL A 125 4.93 11.02 -11.13
CA VAL A 125 5.25 10.82 -9.70
C VAL A 125 4.36 9.74 -9.08
N VAL A 126 3.07 9.71 -9.46
CA VAL A 126 2.08 8.81 -8.88
C VAL A 126 2.08 7.42 -9.51
N THR A 127 2.22 7.33 -10.83
CA THR A 127 2.24 6.06 -11.58
C THR A 127 3.11 4.97 -10.96
N PRO A 128 4.40 5.21 -10.59
CA PRO A 128 5.24 4.16 -10.02
C PRO A 128 4.81 3.69 -8.63
N ARG A 129 3.87 4.37 -7.97
CA ARG A 129 3.36 4.02 -6.63
C ARG A 129 2.13 3.11 -6.69
N LEU A 130 1.48 3.02 -7.85
CA LEU A 130 0.26 2.24 -8.05
C LEU A 130 0.54 1.05 -8.95
N ALA A 131 -0.23 -0.02 -8.76
CA ALA A 131 -0.24 -1.20 -9.60
C ALA A 131 -1.68 -1.69 -9.77
N VAL A 132 -1.85 -2.65 -10.67
CA VAL A 132 -3.05 -3.48 -10.76
C VAL A 132 -2.61 -4.94 -10.77
N ASN A 133 -3.38 -5.81 -10.13
CA ASN A 133 -3.18 -7.27 -10.17
C ASN A 133 -1.78 -7.68 -9.68
N ASP A 134 -1.46 -7.36 -8.42
CA ASP A 134 -0.26 -7.88 -7.78
C ASP A 134 -0.28 -9.42 -7.82
N GLN A 135 0.88 -10.02 -8.13
CA GLN A 135 1.01 -11.47 -8.25
C GLN A 135 1.05 -12.18 -6.89
N THR A 136 1.09 -11.42 -5.79
CA THR A 136 1.28 -11.92 -4.44
C THR A 136 -0.05 -11.98 -3.70
N THR A 137 -0.53 -13.19 -3.40
CA THR A 137 -1.69 -13.40 -2.53
C THR A 137 -1.25 -14.05 -1.23
N ARG A 138 -1.64 -13.45 -0.09
CA ARG A 138 -1.41 -14.03 1.24
C ARG A 138 -2.68 -14.71 1.73
N ILE A 139 -2.56 -15.99 2.08
CA ILE A 139 -3.67 -16.79 2.60
C ILE A 139 -3.40 -17.09 4.08
N GLU A 140 -4.32 -16.68 4.95
CA GLU A 140 -4.35 -17.07 6.37
C GLU A 140 -5.45 -18.10 6.60
N SER A 141 -5.10 -19.22 7.24
CA SER A 141 -6.06 -20.28 7.59
C SER A 141 -6.06 -20.51 9.08
N THR A 142 -7.23 -20.43 9.70
CA THR A 142 -7.42 -20.67 11.15
C THR A 142 -8.23 -21.95 11.35
N GLY A 143 -7.62 -22.97 11.94
CA GLY A 143 -8.29 -24.21 12.33
C GLY A 143 -8.63 -24.21 13.82
N THR A 144 -9.84 -24.66 14.17
CA THR A 144 -10.24 -24.89 15.56
C THR A 144 -10.54 -26.38 15.76
N ALA A 145 -9.95 -27.01 16.77
CA ALA A 145 -10.24 -28.39 17.18
C ALA A 145 -10.76 -28.38 18.63
N GLY A 146 -11.86 -29.10 18.87
CA GLY A 146 -12.49 -29.27 20.17
C GLY A 146 -12.35 -30.69 20.70
#